data_AF-A0A816G0D7-F1
#
_entry.id   AF-A0A816G0D7-F1
#
_cell.length_a   1.000
_cell.length_b   1.000
_cell.length_c   1.000
_cell.angle_alpha   90.00
_cell.angle_beta   90.00
_cell.angle_gamma   90.00
#
_symmetry.space_group_name_H-M   'P 1'
#
loop_
_entity.id
_entity.type
_entity.pdbx_description
1 polymer ?
#
loop_
_entity_poly.entity_id
_entity_poly.type
_entity_poly.pdbx_seq_one_letter_code
_entity_poly.pdbx_strand_id
1 'polypeptide(L)' 'NCIGMRFALLEAKVGIVKALRAVEFQKCEKTAVPLELGKFEIINSKIGVWLRVVRRSQ' A
#
# COMPACT_ATOMS: atom_id res chain seq x y z
N ASN A 1 8.97 -5.27 22.38
CA ASN A 1 7.51 -5.34 22.18
C ASN A 1 7.00 -3.96 21.81
N CYS A 2 6.19 -3.79 20.76
CA CYS A 2 5.73 -2.46 20.32
C CYS A 2 4.38 -2.11 20.96
N ILE A 3 4.34 -1.05 21.78
CA ILE A 3 3.12 -0.62 22.48
C ILE A 3 2.00 -0.19 21.52
N GLY A 4 2.38 0.37 20.36
CA GLY A 4 1.44 0.81 19.33
C GLY A 4 0.91 -0.30 18.42
N MET A 5 1.34 -1.56 18.58
CA MET A 5 1.07 -2.61 17.59
C MET A 5 -0.43 -2.83 17.34
N ARG A 6 -1.24 -2.87 18.41
CA ARG A 6 -2.69 -3.07 18.28
C ARG A 6 -3.38 -1.89 17.60
N PHE A 7 -2.97 -0.67 17.94
CA PHE A 7 -3.51 0.55 17.36
C PHE A 7 -3.13 0.67 15.87
N ALA A 8 -1.85 0.48 15.53
CA ALA A 8 -1.37 0.52 14.16
C ALA A 8 -2.07 -0.52 13.26
N LEU A 9 -2.31 -1.74 13.77
CA LEU A 9 -3.05 -2.76 13.05
C LEU A 9 -4.51 -2.38 12.81
N LEU A 10 -5.17 -1.75 13.79
CA LEU A 10 -6.55 -1.29 13.63
C LEU A 10 -6.64 -0.19 12.56
N GLU A 11 -5.82 0.85 12.69
CA GLU A 11 -5.78 1.98 11.76
C GLU A 11 -5.49 1.52 10.32
N ALA A 12 -4.48 0.66 10.14
CA ALA A 12 -4.14 0.12 8.83
C ALA A 12 -5.30 -0.70 8.23
N LYS A 13 -5.95 -1.57 9.00
CA LYS A 13 -7.08 -2.37 8.51
C LYS A 13 -8.27 -1.51 8.12
N VAL A 14 -8.63 -0.52 8.95
CA VAL A 14 -9.74 0.39 8.65
C VAL A 14 -9.45 1.22 7.39
N GLY A 15 -8.23 1.76 7.28
CA GLY A 15 -7.78 2.51 6.11
C GLY A 15 -7.84 1.67 4.83
N ILE A 16 -7.31 0.44 4.86
CA ILE A 16 -7.31 -0.48 3.72
C ILE A 16 -8.74 -0.85 3.32
N VAL A 17 -9.61 -1.24 4.26
CA VAL A 17 -11.00 -1.60 3.96
C VAL A 17 -11.76 -0.42 3.35
N LYS A 18 -11.56 0.80 3.86
CA LYS A 18 -12.20 1.99 3.33
C LYS A 18 -11.73 2.31 1.91
N ALA A 19 -10.42 2.20 1.65
CA ALA A 19 -9.86 2.39 0.32
C ALA A 19 -10.39 1.35 -0.67
N LEU A 20 -10.32 0.05 -0.34
CA LEU A 20 -10.74 -1.04 -1.22
C LEU A 20 -12.26 -1.05 -1.53
N ARG A 21 -13.08 -0.46 -0.64
CA ARG A 21 -14.51 -0.26 -0.89
C ARG A 21 -14.81 0.85 -1.90
N ALA A 22 -13.95 1.87 -1.97
CA ALA A 22 -14.17 3.04 -2.82
C ALA A 22 -13.48 2.92 -4.19
N VAL A 23 -12.30 2.29 -4.22
CA VAL A 23 -11.43 2.23 -5.39
C VAL A 23 -10.85 0.83 -5.59
N GLU A 24 -10.45 0.56 -6.83
CA GLU A 24 -9.63 -0.59 -7.20
C GLU A 24 -8.23 -0.10 -7.57
N PHE A 25 -7.23 -0.85 -7.14
CA PHE A 25 -5.82 -0.59 -7.43
C PHE A 25 -5.35 -1.55 -8.51
N GLN A 26 -4.89 -1.00 -9.64
CA GLN A 26 -4.43 -1.75 -10.80
C GLN A 26 -2.94 -1.46 -11.07
N LYS A 27 -2.27 -2.39 -11.75
CA LYS A 27 -0.91 -2.17 -12.25
C LYS A 27 -0.93 -1.08 -13.34
N CYS A 28 0.13 -0.30 -13.41
CA CYS A 28 0.38 0.65 -14.49
C CYS A 28 1.78 0.40 -15.09
N GLU A 29 2.10 1.09 -16.17
CA GLU A 29 3.41 1.00 -16.84
C GLU A 29 4.59 1.29 -15.90
N LYS A 30 4.36 2.08 -14.84
CA LYS A 30 5.37 2.44 -13.82
C LYS A 30 5.44 1.46 -12.65
N THR A 31 4.55 0.47 -12.57
CA THR A 31 4.54 -0.48 -11.46
C THR A 31 5.70 -1.45 -11.58
N ALA A 32 6.62 -1.45 -10.59
CA ALA A 32 7.69 -2.42 -10.51
C ALA A 32 7.14 -3.82 -10.20
N VAL A 33 7.42 -4.80 -11.06
CA VAL A 33 7.10 -6.21 -10.85
C VAL A 33 8.30 -7.06 -11.28
N PRO A 34 9.07 -7.65 -10.36
CA PRO A 34 8.91 -7.65 -8.90
C PRO A 34 9.24 -6.30 -8.25
N LEU A 35 8.80 -6.10 -7.00
CA LEU A 35 9.12 -4.91 -6.21
C LEU A 35 10.60 -4.94 -5.79
N GLU A 36 11.37 -3.94 -6.22
CA GLU A 36 12.76 -3.76 -5.77
C GLU A 36 12.81 -2.95 -4.46
N LEU A 37 13.29 -3.57 -3.39
CA LEU A 37 13.48 -2.91 -2.11
C LEU A 37 14.75 -2.05 -2.12
N GLY A 38 14.69 -0.88 -1.47
CA GLY A 38 15.86 -0.05 -1.24
C GLY A 38 16.74 -0.60 -0.10
N LYS A 39 17.96 -0.07 0.01
CA LYS A 39 18.98 -0.52 0.97
C LYS A 39 18.97 0.26 2.31
N PHE A 40 17.88 0.93 2.63
CA PHE A 40 17.80 1.83 3.80
C PHE A 40 17.34 1.10 5.06
N GLU A 41 17.53 1.72 6.22
CA GLU A 41 17.16 1.19 7.54
C GLU A 41 15.64 0.93 7.69
N ILE A 42 14.83 1.55 6.83
CA ILE A 42 13.38 1.38 6.74
C ILE A 42 13.03 0.69 5.43
N ILE A 43 12.07 -0.23 5.46
CA ILE A 43 11.55 -0.89 4.26
C ILE A 43 10.97 0.16 3.31
N ASN A 44 11.59 0.32 2.15
CA ASN A 44 11.11 1.23 1.10
C ASN A 44 11.31 0.62 -0.29
N SER A 45 10.63 1.22 -1.28
CA SER A 45 10.85 0.90 -2.70
C SER A 45 11.99 1.74 -3.24
N LYS A 46 12.84 1.13 -4.07
CA LYS A 46 13.96 1.82 -4.73
C LYS A 46 13.52 2.92 -5.70
N ILE A 47 12.36 2.76 -6.36
CA ILE A 47 11.83 3.70 -7.38
C ILE A 47 10.42 4.22 -7.08
N GLY A 48 9.94 3.99 -5.84
CA GLY A 48 8.57 4.29 -5.42
C GLY A 48 7.57 3.15 -5.70
N VAL A 49 6.35 3.30 -5.20
CA VAL A 49 5.24 2.36 -5.43
C VAL A 49 4.17 3.06 -6.25
N TRP A 50 4.05 2.68 -7.52
CA TRP A 50 3.12 3.28 -8.47
C TRP A 50 1.98 2.31 -8.77
N LEU A 51 0.75 2.77 -8.60
CA LEU A 51 -0.48 2.04 -8.91
C LEU A 51 -1.47 2.98 -9.58
N ARG A 52 -2.27 2.44 -10.50
CA ARG A 52 -3.43 3.13 -11.05
C ARG A 52 -4.60 2.97 -10.08
N VAL A 53 -5.28 4.06 -9.78
CA VAL A 53 -6.49 4.07 -8.94
C VAL A 53 -7.70 4.28 -9.84
N VAL A 54 -8.65 3.35 -9.82
CA VAL A 54 -9.91 3.47 -10.55
C VAL A 54 -11.08 3.40 -9.57
N ARG A 55 -12.17 4.13 -9.86
CA ARG A 55 -13.36 4.07 -9.02
C ARG A 55 -13.94 2.66 -9.09
N ARG A 56 -14.25 2.06 -7.94
CA ARG A 56 -14.89 0.76 -7.90
C ARG A 56 -16.34 0.89 -8.37
N SER A 57 -16.70 0.25 -9.48
CA SER A 57 -18.09 0.04 -9.86
C SER A 57 -18.73 -0.89 -8.83
N GLN A 58 -19.85 -0.47 -8.24
CA GLN A 58 -20.67 -1.38 -7.42
C GLN A 58 -21.40 -2.37 -8.31
#